data_AF-A0A9X5X8Z2-F1
#
_entry.id   AF-A0A9X5X8Z2-F1
#
_cell.length_a   1.000
_cell.length_b   1.000
_cell.length_c   1.000
_cell.angle_alpha   90.00
_cell.angle_beta   90.00
_cell.angle_gamma   90.00
#
_symmetry.space_group_name_H-M   'P 1'
#
loop_
_entity.id
_entity.type
_entity.pdbx_description
1 polymer ?
#
loop_
_entity_poly.entity_id
_entity_poly.type
_entity_poly.pdbx_seq_one_letter_code
_entity_poly.pdbx_strand_id
1 'polypeptide(L)' 'MSSRDLILGRVRRALADVPRDDTPYEQAIERGYLREHGGRSVEQTVDLLAENLADYRAIVH' A
#
# COMPACT_ATOMS: atom_id res chain seq x y z
N MET A 1 -25.64 3.96 -21.42
CA MET A 1 -24.45 4.56 -20.79
C MET A 1 -24.37 4.03 -19.37
N SER A 2 -23.30 3.33 -19.01
CA SER A 2 -23.18 2.70 -17.69
C SER A 2 -22.66 3.68 -16.63
N SER A 3 -22.85 3.37 -15.35
CA SER A 3 -22.22 4.10 -14.25
C SER A 3 -20.70 4.16 -14.40
N ARG A 4 -20.08 3.10 -14.94
CA ARG A 4 -18.66 3.07 -15.27
C ARG A 4 -18.29 4.14 -16.31
N ASP A 5 -19.08 4.29 -17.38
CA ASP A 5 -18.80 5.28 -18.43
C ASP A 5 -18.88 6.70 -17.89
N LEU A 6 -19.86 6.97 -17.03
CA LEU A 6 -20.01 8.26 -16.34
C LEU A 6 -18.80 8.57 -15.45
N ILE A 7 -18.36 7.61 -14.64
CA ILE A 7 -17.22 7.77 -13.73
C ILE A 7 -15.94 7.99 -14.53
N LEU A 8 -15.67 7.16 -15.54
CA LEU A 8 -14.46 7.29 -16.37
C LEU A 8 -14.45 8.59 -17.19
N GLY A 9 -15.62 9.11 -17.58
CA GLY A 9 -15.74 10.43 -18.20
C GLY A 9 -15.33 11.56 -17.25
N ARG A 10 -15.78 11.51 -15.99
CA ARG A 10 -15.40 12.50 -14.95
C ARG A 10 -13.92 12.44 -14.62
N VAL A 11 -13.36 11.24 -14.44
CA VAL A 11 -11.93 11.04 -14.17
C VAL A 11 -11.08 11.63 -15.30
N ARG A 12 -11.40 11.33 -16.56
CA ARG A 12 -10.65 11.86 -17.71
C ARG A 12 -10.70 13.37 -17.81
N ARG A 13 -11.85 14.00 -17.51
CA ARG A 13 -11.97 15.46 -17.46
C ARG A 13 -11.13 16.06 -16.34
N ALA A 14 -11.12 15.44 -15.17
CA ALA A 14 -10.35 15.93 -14.02
C ALA A 14 -8.82 15.84 -14.26
N LEU A 15 -8.37 14.87 -15.05
CA LEU A 15 -6.95 14.66 -15.36
C LEU A 15 -6.49 15.35 -16.67
N ALA A 16 -7.36 16.12 -17.34
CA ALA A 16 -7.07 16.67 -18.66
C ALA A 16 -5.86 17.64 -18.68
N ASP A 17 -5.66 18.36 -17.59
CA ASP A 17 -4.60 19.36 -17.45
C ASP A 17 -3.34 18.80 -16.75
N VAL A 18 -3.32 17.50 -16.43
CA VAL A 18 -2.17 16.85 -15.78
C VAL A 18 -1.16 16.42 -16.85
N PRO A 19 0.11 16.90 -16.79
CA PRO A 19 1.16 16.47 -17.70
C PRO A 19 1.37 14.95 -17.63
N ARG A 20 1.51 14.30 -18.80
CA ARG A 20 1.74 12.85 -18.86
C ARG A 20 3.11 12.42 -18.37
N ASP A 21 4.08 13.34 -18.44
CA ASP A 21 5.47 13.12 -18.06
C ASP A 21 5.78 13.65 -16.66
N ASP A 22 4.75 13.79 -15.81
CA ASP A 22 4.96 14.10 -14.41
C ASP A 22 5.77 12.98 -13.75
N THR A 23 6.57 13.34 -12.75
CA THR A 23 7.45 12.38 -12.08
C THR A 23 6.58 11.27 -11.49
N PRO A 24 6.84 9.99 -11.79
CA PRO A 24 6.08 8.90 -11.21
C PRO A 24 6.01 9.05 -9.70
N TYR A 25 4.83 8.82 -9.10
CA TYR A 25 4.63 9.01 -7.66
C TYR A 25 5.70 8.30 -6.81
N GLU A 26 6.17 7.14 -7.26
CA GLU A 26 7.25 6.36 -6.63
C GLU A 26 8.60 7.07 -6.58
N GLN A 27 8.84 8.01 -7.50
CA GLN A 27 10.04 8.84 -7.60
C GLN A 27 9.83 10.24 -7.00
N ALA A 28 8.60 10.75 -7.04
CA ALA A 28 8.25 12.07 -6.52
C ALA A 28 8.34 12.15 -4.97
N ILE A 29 8.21 11.00 -4.30
CA ILE A 29 8.31 10.91 -2.84
C ILE A 29 9.33 9.83 -2.48
N GLU A 30 10.38 10.23 -1.78
CA GLU A 30 11.35 9.29 -1.22
C GLU A 30 10.66 8.37 -0.20
N ARG A 31 10.63 7.07 -0.50
CA ARG A 31 10.17 6.05 0.45
C ARG A 31 11.31 5.62 1.35
N GLY A 32 11.76 6.52 2.21
CA GLY A 32 12.81 6.29 3.21
C GLY A 32 12.42 5.35 4.35
N TYR A 33 11.42 4.48 4.15
CA TYR A 33 11.02 3.49 5.13
C TYR A 33 12.10 2.41 5.25
N LEU A 34 12.28 1.91 6.47
CA LEU A 34 13.08 0.71 6.67
C LEU A 34 12.48 -0.45 5.87
N ARG A 35 13.33 -1.21 5.17
CA ARG A 35 12.92 -2.41 4.43
C ARG A 35 12.43 -3.52 5.36
N GLU A 36 12.95 -3.54 6.57
CA GLU A 36 12.60 -4.45 7.64
C GLU A 36 12.58 -3.70 8.98
N HIS A 37 11.65 -4.06 9.87
CA HIS A 37 11.50 -3.40 11.18
C HIS A 37 12.54 -3.85 12.23
N GLY A 38 13.49 -4.70 11.85
CA GLY A 38 14.61 -5.15 12.69
C GLY A 38 15.19 -6.47 12.21
N GLY A 39 16.48 -6.68 12.45
CA GLY A 39 17.16 -7.94 12.18
C GLY A 39 16.79 -8.98 13.25
N ARG A 40 15.70 -9.72 13.02
CA ARG A 40 15.28 -10.85 13.86
C ARG A 40 15.66 -12.17 13.19
N SER A 41 16.02 -13.16 13.99
CA SER A 41 16.06 -14.53 13.50
C SER A 41 14.64 -15.01 13.14
N VAL A 42 14.55 -16.17 12.49
CA VAL A 42 13.26 -16.79 12.17
C VAL A 42 12.50 -17.09 13.46
N GLU A 43 13.16 -17.64 14.46
CA GLU A 43 12.57 -17.99 15.76
C GLU A 43 11.98 -16.76 16.45
N GLN A 44 12.76 -15.68 16.54
CA GLN A 44 12.30 -14.41 17.11
C GLN A 44 11.11 -13.81 16.35
N THR A 45 11.02 -14.04 15.05
CA THR A 45 9.89 -13.58 14.22
C THR A 45 8.63 -14.40 14.48
N VAL A 46 8.78 -15.72 14.65
CA VAL A 46 7.67 -16.62 14.99
C VAL A 46 7.13 -16.31 16.39
N ASP A 47 8.00 -16.03 17.36
CA ASP A 47 7.59 -15.65 18.72
C ASP A 47 6.79 -14.34 18.70
N LEU A 48 7.29 -13.33 17.97
CA LEU A 48 6.58 -12.06 17.81
C LEU A 48 5.21 -12.25 17.13
N LEU A 49 5.13 -13.14 16.12
CA LEU A 49 3.88 -13.45 15.46
C LEU A 49 2.89 -14.07 16.45
N ALA A 50 3.33 -15.03 17.26
CA ALA A 50 2.48 -15.68 18.26
C ALA A 50 1.91 -14.69 19.29
N GLU A 51 2.73 -13.75 19.76
CA GLU A 51 2.30 -12.65 20.65
C GLU A 51 1.19 -11.82 20.00
N ASN A 52 1.41 -11.35 18.77
CA ASN A 52 0.43 -10.53 18.06
C ASN A 52 -0.88 -11.29 17.78
N LEU A 53 -0.81 -12.57 17.40
CA LEU A 53 -2.00 -13.38 17.18
C LEU A 53 -2.85 -13.53 18.45
N ALA A 54 -2.19 -13.71 19.60
CA ALA A 54 -2.87 -13.77 20.90
C ALA A 54 -3.51 -12.41 21.25
N ASP A 55 -2.77 -11.32 21.09
CA ASP A 55 -3.23 -9.96 21.39
C ASP A 55 -4.44 -9.56 20.55
N TYR A 56 -4.39 -9.82 19.25
CA TYR A 56 -5.49 -9.53 18.33
C TYR A 56 -6.59 -10.58 18.34
N ARG A 57 -6.44 -11.67 19.11
CA ARG A 57 -7.35 -12.82 19.11
C ARG A 57 -7.62 -13.36 17.69
N ALA A 58 -6.58 -13.34 16.87
CA ALA A 58 -6.68 -13.76 15.48
C ALA A 58 -6.82 -15.28 15.39
N ILE A 59 -7.70 -15.75 14.52
CA ILE A 59 -7.83 -17.17 14.17
C ILE A 59 -7.19 -17.35 12.79
N VAL A 60 -6.19 -18.22 12.71
CA VAL A 60 -5.43 -18.51 11.48
C VAL A 60 -5.65 -19.97 11.11
N HIS A 61 -5.87 -20.25 9.83
CA HIS A 61 -6.11 -21.58 9.26
C HIS A 61 -4.96 -22.02 8.37
#